data_AF-A0A9W6VFY9-F1
#
_entry.id   AF-A0A9W6VFY9-F1
#
_cell.length_a   1.000
_cell.length_b   1.000
_cell.length_c   1.000
_cell.angle_alpha   90.00
_cell.angle_beta   90.00
_cell.angle_gamma   90.00
#
_symmetry.space_group_name_H-M   'P 1'
#
loop_
_entity.id
_entity.type
_entity.pdbx_description
1 polymer ?
#
loop_
_entity_poly.entity_id
_entity_poly.type
_entity_poly.pdbx_seq_one_letter_code
_entity_poly.pdbx_strand_id
1 'polypeptide(L)' 'MAVIPDEDPDLEPTVHSHDEHVIPYGIMRWFMEHVAEQVERCRIAFEQGQPGAAD' A
#
# COMPACT_ATOMS: atom_id res chain seq x y z
N MET A 1 1.52 -30.12 -28.50
CA MET A 1 0.32 -30.58 -27.78
C MET A 1 0.32 -29.81 -26.47
N ALA A 2 -0.58 -28.84 -26.33
CA ALA A 2 -0.71 -28.06 -25.11
C ALA A 2 -1.92 -28.62 -24.34
N VAL A 3 -1.71 -28.96 -23.07
CA VAL A 3 -2.79 -29.39 -22.19
C VAL A 3 -3.44 -28.11 -21.67
N ILE A 4 -4.70 -27.88 -22.07
CA ILE A 4 -5.51 -26.84 -21.46
C ILE A 4 -6.08 -27.47 -20.18
N PRO A 5 -5.75 -26.95 -18.98
CA PRO A 5 -6.37 -27.45 -17.76
C PRO A 5 -7.86 -27.11 -17.82
N ASP A 6 -8.73 -28.06 -17.46
CA ASP A 6 -10.19 -27.90 -17.36
C ASP A 6 -10.58 -26.97 -16.18
N GLU A 7 -9.89 -25.84 -16.02
CA GLU A 7 -10.30 -24.81 -15.08
C GLU A 7 -11.62 -24.23 -15.61
N ASP A 8 -12.71 -24.62 -14.96
CA ASP A 8 -14.06 -24.17 -15.27
C ASP A 8 -14.08 -22.62 -15.25
N PRO A 9 -14.41 -21.97 -16.38
CA PRO A 9 -14.37 -20.51 -16.50
C PRO A 9 -15.45 -19.83 -15.64
N ASP A 10 -16.46 -20.57 -15.18
CA ASP A 10 -17.49 -20.09 -14.27
C ASP A 10 -17.11 -20.31 -12.80
N LEU A 11 -15.97 -20.95 -12.52
CA LEU A 11 -15.46 -21.14 -11.17
C LEU A 11 -14.86 -19.82 -10.66
N GLU A 12 -15.47 -19.24 -9.63
CA GLU A 12 -14.88 -18.08 -8.97
C GLU A 12 -13.48 -18.44 -8.45
N PRO A 13 -12.44 -17.63 -8.74
CA PRO A 13 -11.11 -17.88 -8.22
C PRO A 13 -11.22 -17.87 -6.70
N THR A 14 -11.01 -19.03 -6.08
CA THR A 14 -11.02 -19.13 -4.62
C THR A 14 -9.72 -18.54 -4.09
N VAL A 15 -9.69 -17.21 -4.03
CA VAL A 15 -8.62 -16.47 -3.36
C VAL A 15 -8.87 -16.60 -1.87
N HIS A 16 -8.28 -17.62 -1.26
CA HIS A 16 -8.18 -17.71 0.18
C HIS A 16 -7.23 -16.62 0.69
N SER A 17 -7.74 -15.42 0.97
CA SER A 17 -7.05 -14.44 1.81
C SER A 17 -7.15 -14.90 3.26
N HIS A 18 -6.40 -15.94 3.63
CA HIS A 18 -6.11 -16.21 5.03
C HIS A 18 -5.14 -15.14 5.51
N ASP A 19 -5.72 -14.01 5.89
CA ASP A 19 -5.31 -13.10 6.95
C ASP A 19 -5.95 -11.75 6.66
N GLU A 20 -7.21 -11.60 7.06
CA GLU A 20 -7.80 -10.28 7.25
C GLU A 20 -7.00 -9.60 8.37
N HIS A 21 -5.89 -8.95 8.00
CA HIS A 21 -5.12 -8.10 8.89
C HIS A 21 -6.00 -6.90 9.22
N VAL A 22 -6.88 -7.08 10.21
CA VAL A 22 -7.66 -5.99 10.78
C VAL A 22 -6.67 -5.07 11.47
N ILE A 23 -6.21 -4.05 10.77
CA ILE A 23 -5.37 -3.01 11.35
C ILE A 23 -6.26 -2.25 12.33
N PRO A 24 -5.96 -2.29 13.64
CA PRO A 24 -6.74 -1.53 14.61
C PRO A 24 -6.72 -0.06 14.23
N TYR A 25 -7.88 0.58 14.29
CA TYR A 25 -8.03 1.98 13.89
C TYR A 25 -7.08 2.93 14.65
N GLY A 26 -6.69 2.59 15.88
CA GLY A 26 -5.66 3.33 16.62
C GLY A 26 -4.30 3.34 15.93
N ILE A 27 -3.90 2.21 15.31
CA ILE A 27 -2.65 2.12 14.54
C ILE A 27 -2.76 2.94 13.26
N MET A 28 -3.88 2.82 12.54
CA MET A 28 -4.14 3.62 11.34
C MET A 28 -4.09 5.12 11.64
N ARG A 29 -4.72 5.56 12.74
CA ARG A 29 -4.72 6.96 13.16
C ARG A 29 -3.31 7.46 13.48
N TRP A 30 -2.57 6.74 14.34
CA TRP A 30 -1.20 7.10 14.71
C TRP A 30 -0.27 7.18 13.48
N PHE A 31 -0.43 6.24 12.54
CA PHE A 31 0.33 6.23 11.29
C PHE A 31 0.00 7.44 10.41
N MET A 32 -1.29 7.77 10.25
CA MET A 32 -1.72 8.93 9.46
C MET A 32 -1.22 10.26 10.05
N GLU A 33 -1.10 10.37 11.37
CA GLU A 33 -0.48 11.53 12.03
C GLU A 33 1.00 11.69 11.64
N HIS A 34 1.76 10.58 11.59
CA HIS A 34 3.15 10.60 11.14
C HIS A 34 3.27 10.93 9.65
N VAL A 35 2.38 10.38 8.80
CA VAL A 35 2.34 10.69 7.37
C VAL A 35 2.08 12.17 7.14
N ALA A 36 1.13 12.76 7.86
CA ALA A 36 0.82 14.18 7.74
C ALA A 36 2.04 15.06 8.07
N GLU A 37 2.79 14.71 9.11
CA GLU A 37 4.03 15.40 9.46
C GLU A 37 5.09 15.30 8.34
N GLN A 38 5.28 14.12 7.76
CA GLN A 38 6.26 13.94 6.68
C GLN A 38 5.85 14.67 5.40
N VAL A 39 4.57 14.64 5.04
CA VAL A 39 4.06 15.39 3.88
C VAL A 39 4.34 16.88 4.03
N GLU A 40 4.11 17.43 5.22
CA GLU A 40 4.39 18.84 5.50
C GLU A 40 5.89 19.15 5.41
N ARG A 41 6.75 18.30 5.97
CA ARG A 41 8.21 18.45 5.85
C ARG A 41 8.67 18.39 4.38
N CYS A 42 8.15 17.46 3.60
CA CYS A 42 8.43 17.36 2.17
C CYS A 42 7.96 18.58 1.40
N ARG A 43 6.76 19.09 1.71
CA ARG A 43 6.21 20.32 1.11
C ARG A 43 7.15 21.50 1.35
N ILE A 44 7.57 21.68 2.60
CA ILE A 44 8.50 22.75 2.99
C ILE A 44 9.84 22.59 2.27
N ALA A 45 10.41 21.38 2.24
CA ALA A 45 11.68 21.13 1.54
C ALA A 45 11.60 21.43 0.04
N PHE A 46 10.47 21.08 -0.59
CA PHE A 46 10.20 21.35 -2.00
C PHE A 46 10.03 22.85 -2.27
N GLU A 47 9.29 23.57 -1.42
CA GLU A 47 9.13 25.03 -1.49
C GLU A 47 10.44 25.78 -1.26
N GLN A 48 11.32 25.24 -0.41
CA GLN A 48 12.66 25.78 -0.17
C GLN A 48 13.67 25.44 -1.27
N GLY A 49 13.24 24.73 -2.32
CA GLY A 49 14.11 24.36 -3.44
C GLY A 49 15.27 23.47 -3.01
N GLN A 50 15.11 22.67 -1.94
CA GLN A 50 16.05 21.61 -1.61
C GLN A 50 15.66 20.35 -2.40
N PRO A 51 16.29 20.07 -3.56
CA PRO A 51 16.28 18.70 -4.06
C PRO A 51 16.95 17.86 -2.99
N GLY A 52 16.35 16.72 -2.66
CA GLY A 52 16.91 15.78 -1.69
C GLY A 52 18.41 15.63 -1.92
N ALA A 53 19.18 15.73 -0.84
CA ALA A 53 20.59 15.39 -0.85
C ALA A 53 20.70 13.91 -1.24
N ALA A 54 20.81 13.65 -2.54
CA ALA A 54 21.35 12.43 -3.08
C ALA A 54 22.87 12.58 -2.98
N ASP A 55 23.43 11.96 -1.95
CA ASP A 55 24.84 11.59 -1.84
C ASP A 55 24.90 10.06 -1.63
#